data_AF-A0A929FHW4-F1
#
_entry.id   AF-A0A929FHW4-F1
#
_cell.length_a   1.000
_cell.length_b   1.000
_cell.length_c   1.000
_cell.angle_alpha   90.00
_cell.angle_beta   90.00
_cell.angle_gamma   90.00
#
_symmetry.space_group_name_H-M   'P 1'
#
loop_
_entity.id
_entity.type
_entity.pdbx_description
1 polymer ?
#
loop_
_entity_poly.entity_id
_entity_poly.type
_entity_poly.pdbx_seq_one_letter_code
_entity_poly.pdbx_strand_id
1 'polypeptide(L)'
;MVIDSSALVAVLSGEEEAPIFAELISKSSYRLVSTLSFVETSIVIGQRYGSSGLAQLDLLIQENSIALVPLSAQQAEIARQAYFSYGKGRHPAKLNLGDCCSYALAKVSEQPLLFKG
;
A
#
# COMPACT_ATOMS: atom_id res chain seq x y z
N MET A 1 -10.62 -1.32 -4.06
CA MET A 1 -9.19 -1.56 -4.32
C MET A 1 -8.38 -1.51 -3.04
N VAL A 2 -7.29 -2.27 -3.01
CA VAL A 2 -6.21 -2.18 -2.02
C VAL A 2 -5.11 -1.30 -2.58
N ILE A 3 -4.52 -0.44 -1.77
CA ILE A 3 -3.47 0.49 -2.18
C ILE A 3 -2.19 0.11 -1.43
N ASP A 4 -1.14 -0.19 -2.18
CA ASP A 4 0.18 -0.52 -1.65
C ASP A 4 0.95 0.74 -1.22
N SER A 5 1.95 0.55 -0.35
CA SER A 5 2.82 1.64 0.11
C SER A 5 3.55 2.33 -1.04
N SER A 6 3.96 1.58 -2.07
CA SER A 6 4.62 2.11 -3.26
C SER A 6 3.75 3.10 -4.04
N ALA A 7 2.45 2.83 -4.18
CA ALA A 7 1.51 3.73 -4.86
C ALA A 7 1.25 5.00 -4.03
N LEU A 8 1.09 4.87 -2.71
CA LEU A 8 0.94 6.03 -1.81
C LEU A 8 2.18 6.93 -1.84
N VAL A 9 3.38 6.34 -1.79
CA VAL A 9 4.64 7.08 -1.88
C VAL A 9 4.74 7.79 -3.22
N ALA A 10 4.42 7.13 -4.34
CA ALA A 10 4.45 7.75 -5.65
C ALA A 10 3.54 8.98 -5.74
N VAL A 11 2.31 8.90 -5.22
CA VAL A 11 1.38 10.04 -5.16
C VAL A 11 1.93 11.18 -4.30
N LEU A 12 2.39 10.88 -3.09
CA LEU A 12 2.87 11.90 -2.13
C LEU A 12 4.21 12.53 -2.55
N SER A 13 5.06 11.78 -3.26
CA SER A 13 6.32 12.28 -3.80
C SER A 13 6.18 12.99 -5.15
N GLY A 14 4.98 13.00 -5.76
CA GLY A 14 4.77 13.59 -7.08
C GLY A 14 5.56 12.88 -8.18
N GLU A 15 5.68 11.55 -8.09
CA GLU A 15 6.34 10.74 -9.11
C GLU A 15 5.54 10.74 -10.44
N GLU A 16 6.13 10.23 -11.52
CA GLU A 16 5.52 10.27 -12.87
C GLU A 16 4.11 9.64 -12.91
N GLU A 17 3.88 8.59 -12.14
CA GLU A 17 2.61 7.87 -12.05
C GLU A 17 1.59 8.53 -11.08
N ALA A 18 1.97 9.59 -10.37
CA ALA A 18 1.12 10.22 -9.37
C ALA A 18 -0.27 10.64 -9.91
N PRO A 19 -0.41 11.26 -11.10
CA PRO A 19 -1.71 11.67 -11.62
C PRO A 19 -2.65 10.48 -11.87
N ILE A 20 -2.14 9.42 -12.49
CA ILE A 20 -2.93 8.22 -12.80
C ILE A 20 -3.32 7.48 -11.52
N PHE A 21 -2.42 7.37 -10.54
CA PHE A 21 -2.72 6.74 -9.26
C PHE A 21 -3.76 7.53 -8.45
N ALA A 22 -3.63 8.85 -8.38
CA ALA A 22 -4.60 9.70 -7.70
C ALA A 22 -6.01 9.58 -8.34
N GLU A 23 -6.07 9.52 -9.67
CA GLU A 23 -7.33 9.29 -10.40
C GLU A 23 -7.94 7.92 -10.08
N LEU A 24 -7.15 6.84 -10.12
CA LEU A 24 -7.62 5.49 -9.79
C LEU A 24 -8.12 5.38 -8.35
N ILE A 25 -7.39 5.98 -7.40
CA ILE A 25 -7.79 6.06 -6.01
C ILE A 25 -9.12 6.80 -5.92
N SER A 26 -9.22 8.03 -6.41
CA SER A 26 -10.44 8.85 -6.30
C SER A 26 -11.68 8.22 -6.95
N LYS A 27 -11.54 7.39 -8.00
CA LYS A 27 -12.67 6.71 -8.65
C LYS A 27 -13.09 5.38 -7.98
N SER A 28 -12.28 4.82 -7.10
CA SER A 28 -12.58 3.50 -6.50
C SER A 28 -13.66 3.58 -5.41
N SER A 29 -14.67 2.72 -5.46
CA SER A 29 -15.73 2.67 -4.44
C SER A 29 -15.24 2.19 -3.07
N TYR A 30 -14.18 1.39 -3.05
CA TYR A 30 -13.55 0.89 -1.82
C TYR A 30 -12.07 1.22 -1.88
N ARG A 31 -11.51 1.81 -0.81
CA ARG A 31 -10.07 2.13 -0.73
C ARG A 31 -9.55 1.57 0.58
N LEU A 32 -8.74 0.54 0.49
CA LEU A 32 -8.22 -0.18 1.64
C LEU A 32 -6.70 -0.06 1.65
N VAL A 33 -6.13 0.19 2.82
CA VAL A 33 -4.68 0.17 3.04
C VAL A 33 -4.42 -0.71 4.24
N SER A 34 -3.45 -1.63 4.13
CA SER A 34 -3.00 -2.39 5.30
C SER A 34 -2.36 -1.43 6.30
N THR A 35 -2.61 -1.61 7.60
CA THR A 35 -1.92 -0.81 8.63
C THR A 35 -0.40 -0.95 8.53
N LEU A 36 0.12 -2.05 7.99
CA LEU A 36 1.56 -2.19 7.72
C LEU A 36 2.02 -1.26 6.60
N SER A 37 1.28 -1.22 5.48
CA SER A 37 1.59 -0.34 4.35
C SER A 37 1.47 1.14 4.74
N PHE A 38 0.52 1.50 5.61
CA PHE A 38 0.43 2.84 6.20
C PHE A 38 1.68 3.21 7.01
N VAL A 39 2.17 2.31 7.87
CA VAL A 39 3.40 2.54 8.64
C VAL A 39 4.61 2.66 7.72
N GLU A 40 4.73 1.80 6.71
CA GLU A 40 5.81 1.84 5.73
C GLU A 40 5.82 3.18 4.97
N THR A 41 4.67 3.60 4.43
CA THR A 41 4.51 4.90 3.78
C THR A 41 4.86 6.04 4.74
N SER A 42 4.39 5.98 6.00
CA SER A 42 4.70 7.00 7.02
C SER A 42 6.19 7.14 7.27
N ILE A 43 6.93 6.02 7.37
CA ILE A 43 8.38 6.02 7.56
C ILE A 43 9.07 6.68 6.35
N VAL A 44 8.72 6.25 5.13
CA VAL A 44 9.35 6.77 3.90
C VAL A 44 9.08 8.27 3.73
N ILE A 45 7.82 8.69 3.87
CA ILE A 45 7.40 10.07 3.69
C ILE A 45 7.93 10.96 4.82
N GLY A 46 7.89 10.49 6.06
CA GLY A 46 8.46 11.20 7.21
C GLY A 46 9.97 11.39 7.09
N GLN A 47 10.70 10.39 6.57
CA GLN A 47 12.14 10.53 6.31
C GLN A 47 12.45 11.52 5.19
N ARG A 48 11.64 11.57 4.13
CA ARG A 48 11.86 12.44 2.97
C ARG A 48 11.43 13.89 3.21
N TYR A 49 10.31 14.09 3.89
CA TYR A 49 9.62 15.38 3.94
C TYR A 49 9.27 15.84 5.36
N GLY A 50 9.62 15.08 6.40
CA GLY A 50 9.35 15.44 7.79
C GLY A 50 7.86 15.54 8.11
N SER A 51 7.52 16.37 9.10
CA SER A 51 6.15 16.51 9.62
C SER A 51 5.15 17.01 8.57
N SER A 52 5.58 17.82 7.61
CA SER A 52 4.69 18.29 6.54
C SER A 52 4.27 17.13 5.62
N GLY A 53 5.19 16.22 5.29
CA GLY A 53 4.87 15.01 4.54
C GLY A 53 3.87 14.10 5.26
N LEU A 54 4.06 13.91 6.57
CA LEU A 54 3.11 13.13 7.39
C LEU A 54 1.72 13.76 7.39
N ALA A 55 1.62 15.08 7.53
CA ALA A 55 0.35 15.79 7.44
C ALA A 55 -0.32 15.62 6.06
N GLN A 56 0.46 15.58 4.97
CA GLN A 56 -0.08 15.28 3.63
C GLN A 56 -0.58 13.84 3.50
N LEU A 57 0.11 12.87 4.10
CA LEU A 57 -0.38 11.49 4.17
C LEU A 57 -1.71 11.42 4.92
N ASP A 58 -1.80 12.06 6.09
CA ASP A 58 -3.04 12.07 6.89
C ASP A 58 -4.21 12.70 6.13
N LEU A 59 -3.96 13.83 5.44
CA LEU A 59 -4.95 14.47 4.57
C LEU A 59 -5.38 13.53 3.43
N LEU A 60 -4.44 12.87 2.75
CA LEU A 60 -4.74 11.94 1.67
C LEU A 60 -5.64 10.78 2.15
N ILE A 61 -5.35 10.20 3.32
CA ILE A 61 -6.16 9.15 3.93
C ILE A 61 -7.57 9.67 4.23
N GLN A 62 -7.68 10.85 4.83
CA GLN A 62 -8.95 11.44 5.23
C GLN A 62 -9.82 11.84 4.03
N GLU A 63 -9.28 12.59 3.08
CA GLU A 63 -10.01 13.13 1.92
C GLU A 63 -10.53 12.02 1.00
N ASN A 64 -9.77 10.93 0.87
CA ASN A 64 -10.18 9.80 0.05
C ASN A 64 -11.00 8.76 0.84
N SER A 65 -11.24 8.97 2.14
CA SER A 65 -11.92 8.01 3.02
C SER A 65 -11.28 6.60 2.93
N ILE A 66 -9.94 6.56 3.00
CA ILE A 66 -9.18 5.30 2.90
C ILE A 66 -9.29 4.56 4.23
N ALA A 67 -9.79 3.33 4.19
CA ALA A 67 -9.90 2.48 5.37
C ALA A 67 -8.56 1.81 5.67
N LEU A 68 -8.04 2.06 6.87
CA LEU A 68 -6.88 1.34 7.42
C LEU A 68 -7.34 0.00 7.98
N VAL A 69 -6.89 -1.10 7.35
CA VAL A 69 -7.29 -2.46 7.72
C VAL A 69 -6.18 -3.12 8.54
N PRO A 70 -6.46 -3.54 9.79
CA PRO A 70 -5.49 -4.26 10.61
C PRO A 70 -5.07 -5.59 9.96
N LEU A 71 -3.79 -5.96 10.13
CA LEU A 71 -3.29 -7.26 9.69
C LEU A 71 -3.92 -8.38 10.54
N SER A 72 -4.82 -9.16 9.92
CA SER A 72 -5.45 -10.31 10.57
C SER A 72 -4.58 -11.57 10.48
N ALA A 73 -4.86 -12.57 11.32
CA ALA A 73 -4.19 -13.86 11.27
C ALA A 73 -4.34 -14.55 9.90
N GLN A 74 -5.51 -14.42 9.26
CA GLN A 74 -5.75 -14.96 7.91
C GLN A 74 -4.86 -14.26 6.87
N GLN A 75 -4.76 -12.93 6.93
CA GLN A 75 -3.88 -12.18 6.03
C GLN A 75 -2.40 -12.53 6.28
N ALA A 76 -2.00 -12.71 7.55
CA ALA A 76 -0.63 -13.09 7.89
C ALA A 76 -0.25 -14.46 7.29
N GLU A 77 -1.15 -15.44 7.33
CA GLU A 77 -0.92 -16.76 6.74
C GLU A 77 -0.78 -16.69 5.21
N ILE A 78 -1.62 -15.89 4.54
CA ILE A 78 -1.52 -15.66 3.08
C ILE A 78 -0.23 -14.93 2.73
N ALA A 79 0.13 -13.88 3.49
CA ALA A 79 1.36 -13.13 3.29
C ALA A 79 2.60 -14.02 3.46
N ARG A 80 2.61 -14.88 4.47
CA ARG A 80 3.66 -15.88 4.71
C ARG A 80 3.82 -16.80 3.50
N GLN A 81 2.73 -17.38 3.01
CA GLN A 81 2.76 -18.24 1.83
C GLN A 81 3.27 -17.48 0.59
N ALA A 82 2.75 -16.26 0.35
CA ALA A 82 3.16 -15.42 -0.76
C ALA A 82 4.67 -15.11 -0.75
N TYR A 83 5.24 -14.82 0.42
CA TYR A 83 6.68 -14.56 0.53
C TYR A 83 7.53 -15.79 0.17
N PHE A 84 7.14 -16.99 0.62
CA PHE A 84 7.90 -18.20 0.28
C PHE A 84 7.72 -18.65 -1.18
N SER A 85 6.62 -18.26 -1.84
CA SER A 85 6.40 -18.52 -3.26
C SER A 85 7.03 -17.46 -4.19
N TYR A 86 6.96 -16.18 -3.81
CA TYR A 86 7.22 -15.05 -4.71
C TYR A 86 8.23 -14.03 -4.17
N GLY A 87 8.81 -14.26 -3.00
CA GLY A 87 9.64 -13.30 -2.29
C GLY A 87 11.00 -13.03 -2.93
N LYS A 88 11.62 -11.92 -2.50
CA LYS A 88 12.98 -11.53 -2.87
C LYS A 88 13.99 -12.65 -2.59
N GLY A 89 14.85 -12.91 -3.58
CA GLY A 89 15.84 -13.99 -3.55
C GLY A 89 15.30 -15.38 -3.90
N ARG A 90 14.00 -15.51 -4.20
CA ARG A 90 13.35 -16.78 -4.55
C ARG A 90 12.61 -16.75 -5.89
N HIS A 91 12.03 -15.62 -6.26
CA HIS A 91 11.20 -15.49 -7.47
C HIS A 91 11.48 -14.17 -8.21
N PRO A 92 11.28 -14.10 -9.54
CA PRO A 92 11.45 -12.86 -10.31
C PRO A 92 10.61 -11.68 -9.82
N ALA A 93 9.44 -11.94 -9.23
CA ALA A 93 8.55 -10.92 -8.65
C ALA A 93 9.16 -10.20 -7.43
N LYS A 94 10.14 -10.82 -6.75
CA LYS A 94 10.93 -10.23 -5.67
C LYS A 94 10.13 -9.55 -4.53
N LEU A 95 8.96 -10.11 -4.16
CA LEU A 95 8.12 -9.50 -3.13
C LEU A 95 8.87 -9.31 -1.80
N ASN A 96 8.71 -8.13 -1.20
CA ASN A 96 9.14 -7.80 0.14
C ASN A 96 8.01 -8.05 1.17
N LEU A 97 8.24 -7.77 2.46
CA LEU A 97 7.24 -7.99 3.50
C LEU A 97 5.99 -7.10 3.33
N GLY A 98 6.17 -5.82 3.01
CA GLY A 98 5.09 -4.88 2.73
C GLY A 98 4.22 -5.35 1.56
N ASP A 99 4.86 -5.71 0.43
CA ASP A 99 4.17 -6.23 -0.75
C ASP A 99 3.31 -7.46 -0.41
N CYS A 100 3.84 -8.37 0.43
CA CYS A 100 3.12 -9.57 0.84
C CYS A 100 1.88 -9.25 1.68
N CYS A 101 1.93 -8.22 2.53
CA CYS A 101 0.78 -7.79 3.32
C CYS A 101 -0.27 -7.06 2.47
N SER A 102 0.15 -6.20 1.54
CA SER A 102 -0.75 -5.57 0.57
C SER A 102 -1.42 -6.62 -0.33
N TYR A 103 -0.65 -7.61 -0.79
CA TYR A 103 -1.15 -8.77 -1.54
C TYR A 103 -2.18 -9.57 -0.73
N ALA A 104 -1.89 -9.89 0.52
CA ALA A 104 -2.80 -10.66 1.36
C ALA A 104 -4.12 -9.92 1.63
N LEU A 105 -4.07 -8.60 1.87
CA LEU A 105 -5.28 -7.79 2.02
C LEU A 105 -6.10 -7.80 0.72
N ALA A 106 -5.46 -7.66 -0.44
CA ALA A 106 -6.13 -7.72 -1.74
C ALA A 106 -6.80 -9.08 -1.96
N LYS A 107 -6.11 -10.17 -1.58
CA LYS A 107 -6.63 -11.52 -1.71
C LYS A 107 -7.83 -11.78 -0.81
N VAL A 108 -7.80 -11.33 0.46
CA VAL A 108 -8.89 -11.54 1.43
C VAL A 108 -10.10 -10.67 1.14
N SER A 109 -9.88 -9.43 0.70
CA SER A 109 -10.97 -8.48 0.40
C SER A 109 -11.56 -8.62 -1.00
N GLU A 110 -10.97 -9.50 -1.84
CA GLU A 110 -11.32 -9.67 -3.25
C GLU A 110 -11.30 -8.34 -4.04
N GLN A 111 -10.39 -7.45 -3.64
CA GLN A 111 -10.22 -6.14 -4.25
C GLN A 111 -8.95 -6.10 -5.13
N PRO A 112 -8.95 -5.35 -6.24
CA PRO A 112 -7.74 -5.17 -7.04
C PRO A 112 -6.67 -4.42 -6.25
N LEU A 113 -5.40 -4.74 -6.50
CA LEU A 113 -4.23 -4.10 -5.87
C LEU A 113 -3.65 -3.01 -6.77
N LEU A 114 -3.50 -1.80 -6.24
CA LEU A 114 -2.76 -0.70 -6.86
C LEU A 114 -1.36 -0.63 -6.25
N PHE A 115 -0.32 -0.78 -7.07
CA PHE A 115 1.08 -0.75 -6.66
C PHE A 115 1.95 -0.20 -7.79
N LYS A 116 3.17 0.21 -7.45
CA LYS A 116 4.24 0.51 -8.40
C LYS A 116 5.24 -0.64 -8.42
N GLY A 117 5.40 -1.29 -9.58
CA GLY A 117 6.21 -2.50 -9.78
C GLY A 117 7.54 -2.28 -10.49
#